data_AF-A8NGA3-F1
#
_entry.id   AF-A8NGA3-F1
#
_cell.length_a   1.000
_cell.length_b   1.000
_cell.length_c   1.000
_cell.angle_alpha   90.00
_cell.angle_beta   90.00
_cell.angle_gamma   90.00
#
_symmetry.space_group_name_H-M   'P 1'
#
loop_
_entity.id
_entity.type
_entity.pdbx_description
1 polymer ?
#
loop_
_entity_poly.entity_id
_entity_poly.type
_entity_poly.pdbx_seq_one_letter_code
_entity_poly.pdbx_strand_id
1 'polypeptide(L)'
;MFRSRGSLAPVRKQLARWNPQLSTQLRRPVNTSANSNGPLQYFPWSSQFRGSQGTKALLQAVTYTAVAIAVYDHLKSDSKAFQNSTQTQYGSTEDVAQAIKELREAFSDPKAVATDDESLKTYGSSEHSYHPISPHAVIVRPKSTDDVVRVINIARRYRIPVVPYSGATSLEGHFSGHPTGSICLDMSGMDQILRINVDDSDLTCQAGARWEDINETLKAKGIPLFFPLDPGPGATIGGMIGTGCSGTNAVRYGTARSEWFLSLTVVLPDGSVVKTRSRARKSAAGFDTTKLFIGAEGTLGIVTEATLRLAPVLPTKVAMAQFPSVQHAVSAVQEILNSPQGPHMQCIELLDDHMMQAINDAGFVDNPYPVSDTLFFKIQGDAPTVTQTSNVIQEVVKRHKGSNFKFASTDTEADELWLNRKYALMSSIAANPGYRCWTTDVCVPVSRLPQLVQETKEDLAAHSLRSTIVGHVGDGNFHALILFKDDKELQKVEEAVHRLVYRALALDGTCTGEHGVGLGKKSYLVDELGEETVQLMRKIKSAVDPFNILNPGKLYPDENSKKD
;
A
#
# COMPACT_ATOMS: atom_id res chain seq x y z
N MET A 1 -26.83 44.37 -27.77
CA MET A 1 -27.36 44.34 -29.16
C MET A 1 -26.79 43.08 -29.79
N PHE A 2 -27.46 42.03 -30.28
CA PHE A 2 -28.84 41.62 -30.63
C PHE A 2 -28.88 40.08 -30.37
N ARG A 3 -29.71 39.51 -29.48
CA ARG A 3 -31.06 38.88 -29.66
C ARG A 3 -31.30 37.95 -30.89
N SER A 4 -31.46 36.65 -30.62
CA SER A 4 -32.62 35.78 -30.98
C SER A 4 -32.52 34.46 -30.16
N ARG A 5 -33.37 34.19 -29.15
CA ARG A 5 -34.71 33.54 -29.07
C ARG A 5 -34.80 32.06 -29.55
N GLY A 6 -35.12 31.17 -28.61
CA GLY A 6 -35.66 29.81 -28.80
C GLY A 6 -35.29 28.87 -27.63
N SER A 7 -35.98 28.91 -26.48
CA SER A 7 -37.10 28.02 -26.06
C SER A 7 -36.69 26.59 -25.67
N LEU A 8 -36.79 26.30 -24.36
CA LEU A 8 -36.56 25.04 -23.64
C LEU A 8 -37.79 24.10 -23.68
N ALA A 9 -37.57 22.78 -23.83
CA ALA A 9 -38.23 21.61 -23.17
C ALA A 9 -37.98 20.29 -23.98
N PRO A 10 -38.09 19.06 -23.42
CA PRO A 10 -36.93 18.26 -22.99
C PRO A 10 -36.74 16.94 -23.76
N VAL A 11 -35.48 16.54 -23.94
CA VAL A 11 -35.06 15.27 -24.57
C VAL A 11 -35.27 14.10 -23.60
N ARG A 12 -36.50 13.58 -23.57
CA ARG A 12 -36.83 12.23 -23.07
C ARG A 12 -37.37 11.44 -24.26
N LYS A 13 -36.47 10.79 -25.03
CA LYS A 13 -36.72 9.61 -25.90
C LYS A 13 -35.55 9.45 -26.88
N GLN A 14 -34.51 8.71 -26.48
CA GLN A 14 -33.64 8.02 -27.42
C GLN A 14 -32.87 6.88 -26.76
N LEU A 15 -33.58 5.83 -26.32
CA LEU A 15 -33.04 4.51 -25.99
C LEU A 15 -34.22 3.52 -25.99
N ALA A 16 -34.69 3.14 -27.17
CA ALA A 16 -35.68 2.08 -27.37
C ALA A 16 -35.52 1.48 -28.78
N ARG A 17 -34.37 0.87 -29.02
CA ARG A 17 -34.16 -0.17 -30.03
C ARG A 17 -33.28 -1.22 -29.36
N TRP A 18 -33.42 -2.48 -29.77
CA TRP A 18 -32.82 -3.71 -29.23
C TRP A 18 -33.78 -4.56 -28.37
N ASN A 19 -34.48 -5.43 -29.11
CA ASN A 19 -35.05 -6.76 -28.78
C ASN A 19 -36.55 -6.90 -28.41
N PRO A 20 -37.44 -7.23 -29.39
CA PRO A 20 -38.82 -7.62 -29.14
C PRO A 20 -39.00 -9.15 -29.29
N GLN A 21 -38.59 -9.92 -28.30
CA GLN A 21 -39.00 -11.32 -28.13
C GLN A 21 -39.10 -11.63 -26.65
N LEU A 22 -40.25 -11.33 -26.03
CA LEU A 22 -40.75 -11.91 -24.77
C LEU A 22 -42.12 -11.28 -24.43
N SER A 23 -43.13 -11.51 -25.27
CA SER A 23 -44.52 -11.19 -24.90
C SER A 23 -45.54 -11.93 -25.76
N THR A 24 -45.52 -13.26 -25.73
CA THR A 24 -46.63 -14.08 -26.23
C THR A 24 -46.64 -15.41 -25.51
N GLN A 25 -47.28 -15.45 -24.35
CA GLN A 25 -48.09 -16.58 -23.91
C GLN A 25 -48.92 -16.15 -22.71
N LEU A 26 -50.10 -16.76 -22.57
CA LEU A 26 -51.08 -16.62 -21.49
C LEU A 26 -52.18 -15.55 -21.69
N ARG A 27 -53.03 -15.80 -22.69
CA ARG A 27 -54.48 -15.56 -22.56
C ARG A 27 -55.25 -16.77 -23.10
N ARG A 28 -55.82 -17.57 -22.19
CA ARG A 28 -57.15 -18.21 -22.29
C ARG A 28 -57.53 -18.75 -20.90
N PRO A 29 -58.76 -18.51 -20.42
CA PRO A 29 -59.21 -19.07 -19.14
C PRO A 29 -59.65 -20.52 -19.38
N VAL A 30 -59.05 -21.46 -18.65
CA VAL A 30 -59.58 -22.82 -18.54
C VAL A 30 -60.55 -22.81 -17.37
N ASN A 31 -61.80 -23.09 -17.70
CA ASN A 31 -62.86 -23.37 -16.75
C ASN A 31 -62.72 -24.84 -16.35
N THR A 32 -62.24 -25.12 -15.14
CA THR A 32 -62.37 -26.45 -14.53
C THR A 32 -62.79 -26.29 -13.08
N SER A 33 -64.04 -26.65 -12.83
CA SER A 33 -64.56 -27.06 -11.54
C SER A 33 -63.70 -28.20 -10.99
N ALA A 34 -62.97 -27.95 -9.91
CA ALA A 34 -62.35 -28.98 -9.09
C ALA A 34 -62.43 -28.57 -7.61
N ASN A 35 -63.22 -29.34 -6.86
CA ASN A 35 -63.24 -29.34 -5.40
C ASN A 35 -61.80 -29.38 -4.85
N SER A 36 -61.35 -28.31 -4.20
CA SER A 36 -60.21 -28.34 -3.30
C SER A 36 -60.49 -27.43 -2.10
N ASN A 37 -60.97 -28.02 -1.01
CA ASN A 37 -60.91 -27.39 0.31
C ASN A 37 -59.43 -27.36 0.73
N GLY A 38 -58.67 -26.43 0.17
CA GLY A 38 -57.28 -26.16 0.56
C GLY A 38 -57.21 -25.30 1.84
N PRO A 39 -56.00 -25.10 2.40
CA PRO A 39 -55.78 -24.34 3.64
C PRO A 39 -56.19 -22.85 3.54
N LEU A 40 -56.60 -22.38 2.36
CA LEU A 40 -57.07 -21.03 2.05
C LEU A 40 -58.25 -20.55 2.91
N GLN A 41 -59.08 -21.45 3.46
CA GLN A 41 -60.16 -21.07 4.37
C GLN A 41 -59.67 -20.60 5.75
N TYR A 42 -58.42 -20.90 6.11
CA TYR A 42 -57.81 -20.54 7.40
C TYR A 42 -56.95 -19.28 7.32
N PHE A 43 -56.71 -18.74 6.13
CA PHE A 43 -55.89 -17.54 5.95
C PHE A 43 -56.76 -16.28 5.94
N PRO A 44 -56.56 -15.33 6.87
CA PRO A 44 -57.44 -14.17 7.05
C PRO A 44 -57.43 -13.17 5.88
N TRP A 45 -56.44 -13.25 4.98
CA TRP A 45 -56.36 -12.49 3.73
C TRP A 45 -57.01 -13.19 2.52
N SER A 46 -57.54 -14.41 2.70
CA SER A 46 -58.25 -15.14 1.66
C SER A 46 -59.68 -14.65 1.52
N SER A 47 -60.17 -14.57 0.28
CA SER A 47 -61.59 -14.35 -0.02
C SER A 47 -62.48 -15.49 0.52
N GLN A 48 -61.91 -16.65 0.82
CA GLN A 48 -62.60 -17.84 1.33
C GLN A 48 -62.60 -17.94 2.88
N PHE A 49 -62.04 -16.97 3.60
CA PHE A 49 -61.99 -16.99 5.06
C PHE A 49 -63.36 -16.72 5.68
N ARG A 50 -63.83 -17.66 6.51
CA ARG A 50 -65.20 -17.69 7.08
C ARG A 50 -65.39 -16.85 8.35
N GLY A 51 -64.35 -16.23 8.89
CA GLY A 51 -64.46 -15.38 10.10
C GLY A 51 -65.09 -14.00 9.82
N SER A 52 -65.65 -13.39 10.86
CA SER A 52 -66.25 -12.05 10.80
C SER A 52 -65.22 -10.98 10.36
N GLN A 53 -65.69 -9.81 9.89
CA GLN A 53 -64.81 -8.68 9.56
C GLN A 53 -63.90 -8.28 10.74
N GLY A 54 -64.42 -8.32 11.98
CA GLY A 54 -63.62 -8.08 13.18
C GLY A 54 -62.54 -9.16 13.42
N THR A 55 -62.87 -10.43 13.16
CA THR A 55 -61.92 -11.54 13.25
C THR A 55 -60.81 -11.46 12.19
N LYS A 56 -61.16 -11.03 10.97
CA LYS A 56 -60.18 -10.78 9.89
C LYS A 56 -59.20 -9.68 10.27
N ALA A 57 -59.72 -8.54 10.72
CA ALA A 57 -58.89 -7.40 11.14
C ALA A 57 -57.95 -7.77 12.30
N LEU A 58 -58.44 -8.50 13.30
CA LEU A 58 -57.64 -8.95 14.44
C LEU A 58 -56.50 -9.89 14.01
N LEU A 59 -56.80 -10.92 13.21
CA LEU A 59 -55.77 -11.87 12.77
C LEU A 59 -54.75 -11.25 11.81
N GLN A 60 -55.17 -10.28 10.98
CA GLN A 60 -54.25 -9.50 10.16
C GLN A 60 -53.33 -8.66 11.04
N ALA A 61 -53.86 -7.95 12.03
CA ALA A 61 -53.06 -7.16 12.96
C ALA A 61 -52.04 -8.03 13.72
N VAL A 62 -52.44 -9.21 14.21
CA VAL A 62 -51.54 -10.16 14.90
C VAL A 62 -50.44 -10.65 13.95
N THR A 63 -50.79 -11.00 12.70
CA THR A 63 -49.82 -11.49 11.71
C THR A 63 -48.81 -10.40 11.33
N TYR A 64 -49.27 -9.18 11.04
CA TYR A 64 -48.39 -8.06 10.74
C TYR A 64 -47.50 -7.69 11.92
N THR A 65 -48.02 -7.75 13.14
CA THR A 65 -47.24 -7.51 14.36
C THR A 65 -46.17 -8.59 14.55
N ALA A 66 -46.51 -9.87 14.36
CA ALA A 66 -45.54 -10.95 14.45
C ALA A 66 -44.44 -10.85 13.38
N VAL A 67 -44.79 -10.50 12.14
CA VAL A 67 -43.82 -10.27 11.06
C VAL A 67 -42.95 -9.04 11.37
N ALA A 68 -43.54 -7.95 11.86
CA ALA A 68 -42.79 -6.75 12.24
C ALA A 68 -41.81 -7.02 13.39
N ILE A 69 -42.20 -7.81 14.40
CA ILE A 69 -41.33 -8.25 15.49
C ILE A 69 -40.22 -9.15 14.95
N ALA A 70 -40.53 -10.13 14.09
CA ALA A 70 -39.51 -11.01 13.51
C ALA A 70 -38.50 -10.25 12.63
N VAL A 71 -38.97 -9.29 11.84
CA VAL A 71 -38.11 -8.40 11.04
C VAL A 71 -37.29 -7.48 11.94
N TYR A 72 -37.89 -6.91 12.99
CA TYR A 72 -37.18 -6.10 13.97
C TYR A 72 -36.11 -6.89 14.71
N ASP A 73 -36.40 -8.12 15.14
CA ASP A 73 -35.46 -9.00 15.83
C ASP A 73 -34.35 -9.47 14.89
N HIS A 74 -34.65 -9.73 13.60
CA HIS A 74 -33.64 -10.05 12.59
C HIS A 74 -32.73 -8.86 12.27
N LEU A 75 -33.30 -7.67 12.10
CA LEU A 75 -32.53 -6.43 11.91
C LEU A 75 -31.70 -6.10 13.16
N LYS A 76 -32.21 -6.40 14.37
CA LYS A 76 -31.50 -6.21 15.63
C LYS A 76 -30.45 -7.29 15.89
N SER A 77 -30.63 -8.51 15.38
CA SER A 77 -29.61 -9.56 15.43
C SER A 77 -28.47 -9.24 14.48
N ASP A 78 -28.77 -8.73 13.28
CA ASP A 78 -27.76 -8.28 12.31
C ASP A 78 -27.05 -7.01 12.82
N SER A 79 -27.78 -6.08 13.45
CA SER A 79 -27.15 -4.91 14.07
C SER A 79 -26.27 -5.30 15.27
N LYS A 80 -26.66 -6.32 16.05
CA LYS A 80 -25.83 -6.87 17.13
C LYS A 80 -24.63 -7.65 16.60
N ALA A 81 -24.75 -8.38 15.49
CA ALA A 81 -23.62 -9.02 14.81
C ALA A 81 -22.60 -7.98 14.32
N PHE A 82 -23.08 -6.79 13.93
CA PHE A 82 -22.24 -5.65 13.57
C PHE A 82 -21.69 -4.86 14.77
N GLN A 83 -22.27 -5.01 15.96
CA GLN A 83 -21.90 -4.26 17.17
C GLN A 83 -21.09 -5.08 18.21
N ASN A 84 -21.03 -6.42 18.12
CA ASN A 84 -20.48 -7.27 19.20
C ASN A 84 -19.20 -8.08 18.86
N SER A 85 -18.40 -7.74 17.84
CA SER A 85 -17.13 -8.46 17.61
C SER A 85 -15.95 -7.88 18.41
N THR A 86 -16.09 -7.66 19.72
CA THR A 86 -15.01 -7.07 20.53
C THR A 86 -13.93 -8.06 20.97
N GLN A 87 -13.87 -9.26 20.39
CA GLN A 87 -12.65 -10.08 20.36
C GLN A 87 -12.74 -11.12 19.23
N THR A 88 -11.83 -11.01 18.25
CA THR A 88 -11.69 -12.06 17.24
C THR A 88 -11.16 -13.33 17.91
N GLN A 89 -11.93 -14.42 17.86
CA GLN A 89 -11.48 -15.73 18.37
C GLN A 89 -10.86 -16.55 17.22
N TYR A 90 -9.54 -16.72 17.28
CA TYR A 90 -8.77 -17.59 16.40
C TYR A 90 -8.85 -19.06 16.84
N GLY A 91 -8.51 -19.98 15.93
CA GLY A 91 -8.47 -21.42 16.21
C GLY A 91 -7.45 -21.80 17.28
N SER A 92 -7.63 -22.97 17.89
CA SER A 92 -6.71 -23.51 18.90
C SER A 92 -5.40 -24.01 18.29
N THR A 93 -4.46 -24.43 19.14
CA THR A 93 -3.23 -25.12 18.72
C THR A 93 -3.51 -26.40 17.93
N GLU A 94 -4.58 -27.13 18.26
CA GLU A 94 -5.03 -28.32 17.53
C GLU A 94 -5.58 -27.95 16.15
N ASP A 95 -6.34 -26.86 16.04
CA ASP A 95 -6.83 -26.35 14.76
C ASP A 95 -5.66 -25.96 13.84
N VAL A 96 -4.63 -25.31 14.38
CA VAL A 96 -3.39 -24.98 13.65
C VAL A 96 -2.70 -26.26 13.16
N ALA A 97 -2.54 -27.27 14.02
CA ALA A 97 -1.93 -28.54 13.63
C ALA A 97 -2.73 -29.25 12.52
N GLN A 98 -4.06 -29.22 12.60
CA GLN A 98 -4.93 -29.81 11.59
C GLN A 98 -4.88 -29.04 10.26
N ALA A 99 -4.83 -27.72 10.29
CA ALA A 99 -4.64 -26.90 9.09
C ALA A 99 -3.29 -27.17 8.41
N ILE A 100 -2.20 -27.33 9.18
CA ILE A 100 -0.88 -27.70 8.63
C ILE A 100 -0.94 -29.06 7.92
N LYS A 101 -1.66 -30.02 8.50
CA LYS A 101 -1.88 -31.32 7.85
C LYS A 101 -2.63 -31.17 6.52
N GLU A 102 -3.73 -30.44 6.50
CA GLU A 102 -4.49 -30.18 5.26
C GLU A 102 -3.66 -29.43 4.22
N LEU A 103 -2.82 -28.47 4.62
CA LEU A 103 -1.91 -27.77 3.72
C LEU A 103 -0.92 -28.75 3.09
N ARG A 104 -0.30 -29.65 3.86
CA ARG A 104 0.61 -30.67 3.31
C ARG A 104 -0.08 -31.64 2.35
N GLU A 105 -1.35 -31.95 2.58
CA GLU A 105 -2.15 -32.80 1.69
C GLU A 105 -2.56 -32.04 0.40
N ALA A 106 -2.86 -30.74 0.50
CA ALA A 106 -3.29 -29.91 -0.61
C ALA A 106 -2.15 -29.55 -1.59
N PHE A 107 -0.91 -29.53 -1.11
CA PHE A 107 0.27 -29.15 -1.88
C PHE A 107 1.19 -30.34 -2.12
N SER A 108 1.24 -30.83 -3.35
CA SER A 108 2.01 -32.03 -3.73
C SER A 108 3.54 -31.84 -3.72
N ASP A 109 4.01 -30.60 -3.80
CA ASP A 109 5.44 -30.26 -3.68
C ASP A 109 5.82 -30.17 -2.19
N PRO A 110 6.69 -31.05 -1.67
CA PRO A 110 7.09 -31.04 -0.27
C PRO A 110 7.77 -29.73 0.16
N LYS A 111 8.31 -28.93 -0.77
CA LYS A 111 8.92 -27.63 -0.49
C LYS A 111 7.91 -26.48 -0.41
N ALA A 112 6.67 -26.72 -0.82
CA ALA A 112 5.62 -25.71 -0.79
C ALA A 112 5.12 -25.43 0.63
N VAL A 113 5.30 -26.35 1.59
CA VAL A 113 4.88 -26.20 2.98
C VAL A 113 6.06 -26.46 3.92
N ALA A 114 6.55 -25.42 4.59
CA ALA A 114 7.68 -25.50 5.52
C ALA A 114 7.25 -25.22 6.96
N THR A 115 7.82 -25.96 7.90
CA THR A 115 7.52 -25.89 9.34
C THR A 115 8.78 -26.06 10.20
N ASP A 116 9.97 -25.84 9.64
CA ASP A 116 11.21 -25.87 10.42
C ASP A 116 11.37 -24.58 11.23
N ASP A 117 11.77 -24.72 12.50
CA ASP A 117 11.77 -23.62 13.47
C ASP A 117 12.64 -22.42 13.04
N GLU A 118 13.73 -22.67 12.32
CA GLU A 118 14.62 -21.61 11.84
C GLU A 118 13.93 -20.78 10.77
N SER A 119 13.36 -21.39 9.73
CA SER A 119 12.61 -20.67 8.70
C SER A 119 11.41 -19.92 9.29
N LEU A 120 10.67 -20.54 10.22
CA LEU A 120 9.51 -19.90 10.86
C LEU A 120 9.88 -18.62 11.63
N LYS A 121 11.07 -18.58 12.24
CA LYS A 121 11.61 -17.38 12.90
C LYS A 121 12.10 -16.34 11.90
N THR A 122 12.89 -16.77 10.91
CA THR A 122 13.45 -15.88 9.89
C THR A 122 12.35 -15.17 9.10
N TYR A 123 11.31 -15.89 8.70
CA TYR A 123 10.19 -15.29 7.95
C TYR A 123 9.29 -14.40 8.81
N GLY A 124 9.34 -14.54 10.14
CA GLY A 124 8.58 -13.71 11.08
C GLY A 124 9.34 -12.50 11.63
N SER A 125 10.58 -12.26 11.18
CA SER A 125 11.49 -11.24 11.71
C SER A 125 12.25 -10.49 10.61
N SER A 126 12.74 -9.30 10.93
CA SER A 126 13.59 -8.50 10.05
C SER A 126 14.74 -7.91 10.86
N GLU A 127 15.97 -8.09 10.40
CA GLU A 127 17.16 -7.49 11.02
C GLU A 127 17.19 -5.96 10.86
N HIS A 128 16.39 -5.42 9.93
CA HIS A 128 16.27 -3.99 9.66
C HIS A 128 15.07 -3.35 10.37
N SER A 129 14.38 -4.10 11.24
CA SER A 129 13.25 -3.64 12.03
C SER A 129 13.57 -3.67 13.52
N TYR A 130 13.01 -2.72 14.26
CA TYR A 130 13.05 -2.70 15.73
C TYR A 130 11.78 -3.29 16.37
N HIS A 131 10.76 -3.60 15.55
CA HIS A 131 9.47 -4.11 16.01
C HIS A 131 9.56 -5.48 16.67
N PRO A 132 8.65 -5.81 17.61
CA PRO A 132 8.54 -7.14 18.17
C PRO A 132 8.42 -8.20 17.09
N ILE A 133 9.15 -9.30 17.27
CA ILE A 133 9.16 -10.44 16.36
C ILE A 133 8.23 -11.55 16.89
N SER A 134 7.51 -12.21 15.99
CA SER A 134 6.76 -13.42 16.29
C SER A 134 6.96 -14.43 15.16
N PRO A 135 7.30 -15.69 15.46
CA PRO A 135 7.40 -16.73 14.44
C PRO A 135 6.02 -17.05 13.85
N HIS A 136 6.04 -17.63 12.65
CA HIS A 136 4.85 -18.24 12.04
C HIS A 136 4.67 -19.68 12.53
N ALA A 137 3.50 -20.27 12.25
CA ALA A 137 3.26 -21.70 12.48
C ALA A 137 3.61 -22.55 11.25
N VAL A 138 3.48 -21.97 10.06
CA VAL A 138 3.76 -22.64 8.78
C VAL A 138 4.03 -21.59 7.70
N ILE A 139 4.93 -21.91 6.78
CA ILE A 139 5.17 -21.14 5.55
C ILE A 139 4.57 -21.91 4.38
N VAL A 140 3.79 -21.24 3.54
CA VAL A 140 3.20 -21.81 2.33
C VAL A 140 3.62 -20.99 1.10
N ARG A 141 4.16 -21.66 0.08
CA ARG A 141 4.63 -21.05 -1.18
C ARG A 141 3.69 -21.40 -2.35
N PRO A 142 2.65 -20.59 -2.63
CA PRO A 142 1.78 -20.78 -3.78
C PRO A 142 2.53 -20.61 -5.11
N LYS A 143 2.03 -21.25 -6.17
CA LYS A 143 2.50 -21.07 -7.56
C LYS A 143 1.41 -20.51 -8.47
N SER A 144 0.21 -20.29 -7.95
CA SER A 144 -0.96 -19.86 -8.71
C SER A 144 -1.99 -19.15 -7.82
N THR A 145 -2.92 -18.42 -8.44
CA THR A 145 -4.06 -17.83 -7.73
C THR A 145 -4.91 -18.91 -7.04
N ASP A 146 -5.07 -20.08 -7.66
CA ASP A 146 -5.82 -21.20 -7.08
C ASP A 146 -5.15 -21.77 -5.83
N ASP A 147 -3.82 -21.78 -5.76
CA ASP A 147 -3.09 -22.13 -4.55
C ASP A 147 -3.41 -21.17 -3.40
N VAL A 148 -3.42 -19.86 -3.69
CA VAL A 148 -3.77 -18.85 -2.69
C VAL A 148 -5.21 -19.06 -2.21
N VAL A 149 -6.15 -19.32 -3.12
CA VAL A 149 -7.55 -19.65 -2.77
C VAL A 149 -7.61 -20.89 -1.86
N ARG A 150 -6.82 -21.94 -2.13
CA ARG A 150 -6.74 -23.12 -1.26
C ARG A 150 -6.29 -22.75 0.15
N VAL A 151 -5.20 -21.98 0.28
CA VAL A 151 -4.67 -21.54 1.58
C VAL A 151 -5.71 -20.71 2.34
N ILE A 152 -6.32 -19.72 1.69
CA ILE A 152 -7.31 -18.85 2.33
C ILE A 152 -8.53 -19.66 2.81
N ASN A 153 -8.99 -20.64 2.03
CA ASN A 153 -10.11 -21.48 2.44
C ASN A 153 -9.80 -22.35 3.66
N ILE A 154 -8.58 -22.90 3.76
CA ILE A 154 -8.12 -23.65 4.93
C ILE A 154 -8.02 -22.69 6.14
N ALA A 155 -7.35 -21.54 5.96
CA ALA A 155 -7.18 -20.54 7.01
C ALA A 155 -8.52 -20.06 7.56
N ARG A 156 -9.50 -19.77 6.68
CA ARG A 156 -10.86 -19.36 7.05
C ARG A 156 -11.58 -20.44 7.86
N ARG A 157 -11.48 -21.72 7.45
CA ARG A 157 -12.14 -22.84 8.13
C ARG A 157 -11.68 -22.96 9.57
N TYR A 158 -10.38 -22.87 9.80
CA TYR A 158 -9.74 -23.01 11.11
C TYR A 158 -9.55 -21.69 11.84
N ARG A 159 -9.97 -20.56 11.26
CA ARG A 159 -9.76 -19.20 11.76
C ARG A 159 -8.29 -18.94 12.14
N ILE A 160 -7.39 -19.20 11.21
CA ILE A 160 -5.95 -18.98 11.40
C ILE A 160 -5.54 -17.68 10.69
N PRO A 161 -4.79 -16.80 11.36
CA PRO A 161 -4.22 -15.62 10.71
C PRO A 161 -3.34 -15.97 9.51
N VAL A 162 -3.47 -15.21 8.43
CA VAL A 162 -2.65 -15.29 7.23
C VAL A 162 -1.87 -13.99 7.10
N VAL A 163 -0.55 -14.10 7.05
CA VAL A 163 0.37 -12.97 6.87
C VAL A 163 1.00 -13.10 5.49
N PRO A 164 0.69 -12.21 4.53
CA PRO A 164 1.35 -12.21 3.24
C PRO A 164 2.82 -11.85 3.40
N TYR A 165 3.67 -12.60 2.72
CA TYR A 165 5.11 -12.42 2.69
C TYR A 165 5.53 -12.25 1.24
N SER A 166 6.23 -11.15 0.97
CA SER A 166 6.59 -10.70 -0.38
C SER A 166 8.11 -10.65 -0.49
N GLY A 167 8.71 -9.51 -0.83
CA GLY A 167 10.17 -9.35 -0.89
C GLY A 167 10.90 -9.28 0.45
N ALA A 168 10.17 -9.32 1.58
CA ALA A 168 10.71 -9.22 2.94
C ALA A 168 11.49 -7.93 3.26
N THR A 169 11.28 -6.86 2.49
CA THR A 169 12.04 -5.60 2.61
C THR A 169 11.36 -4.52 3.46
N SER A 170 10.16 -4.78 4.00
CA SER A 170 9.40 -3.76 4.74
C SER A 170 9.99 -3.46 6.12
N LEU A 171 9.83 -2.22 6.60
CA LEU A 171 10.47 -1.75 7.83
C LEU A 171 9.52 -1.63 9.04
N GLU A 172 8.20 -1.65 8.83
CA GLU A 172 7.21 -1.47 9.92
C GLU A 172 6.59 -2.77 10.43
N GLY A 173 7.26 -3.91 10.28
CA GLY A 173 6.80 -5.19 10.84
C GLY A 173 5.61 -5.84 10.11
N HIS A 174 5.36 -5.45 8.85
CA HIS A 174 4.21 -5.92 8.06
C HIS A 174 4.08 -7.44 7.95
N PHE A 175 5.20 -8.14 7.90
CA PHE A 175 5.25 -9.58 7.70
C PHE A 175 5.57 -10.38 8.97
N SER A 176 5.64 -9.74 10.14
CA SER A 176 5.82 -10.49 11.40
C SER A 176 4.61 -11.39 11.68
N GLY A 177 4.88 -12.57 12.25
CA GLY A 177 3.86 -13.55 12.59
C GLY A 177 2.84 -13.03 13.61
N HIS A 178 1.72 -13.74 13.72
CA HIS A 178 0.76 -13.50 14.79
C HIS A 178 1.08 -14.40 16.01
N PRO A 179 0.98 -13.91 17.26
CA PRO A 179 1.31 -14.68 18.47
C PRO A 179 0.54 -16.00 18.65
N THR A 180 -0.64 -16.13 18.05
CA THR A 180 -1.44 -17.37 18.08
C THR A 180 -0.97 -18.44 17.07
N GLY A 181 0.10 -18.16 16.32
CA GLY A 181 0.49 -18.95 15.16
C GLY A 181 -0.26 -18.49 13.90
N SER A 182 0.48 -18.21 12.84
CA SER A 182 -0.05 -17.72 11.56
C SER A 182 0.51 -18.51 10.40
N ILE A 183 -0.23 -18.52 9.28
CA ILE A 183 0.27 -18.97 7.98
C ILE A 183 1.02 -17.80 7.35
N CYS A 184 2.33 -17.97 7.15
CA CYS A 184 3.11 -17.10 6.27
C CYS A 184 2.84 -17.51 4.82
N LEU A 185 2.22 -16.63 4.05
CA LEU A 185 1.96 -16.87 2.63
C LEU A 185 3.07 -16.23 1.79
N ASP A 186 4.09 -17.02 1.48
CA ASP A 186 5.29 -16.59 0.75
C ASP A 186 5.05 -16.58 -0.76
N MET A 187 4.88 -15.38 -1.31
CA MET A 187 4.52 -15.13 -2.70
C MET A 187 5.69 -15.35 -3.68
N SER A 188 6.89 -15.73 -3.22
CA SER A 188 8.07 -15.93 -4.07
C SER A 188 7.88 -16.98 -5.17
N GLY A 189 6.97 -17.94 -4.98
CA GLY A 189 6.61 -18.93 -6.02
C GLY A 189 5.75 -18.40 -7.16
N MET A 190 5.31 -17.13 -7.08
CA MET A 190 4.48 -16.45 -8.09
C MET A 190 5.22 -15.23 -8.65
N ASP A 191 6.34 -15.45 -9.33
CA ASP A 191 7.29 -14.42 -9.78
C ASP A 191 7.28 -14.15 -11.30
N GLN A 192 6.33 -14.71 -12.04
CA GLN A 192 6.38 -14.70 -13.51
C GLN A 192 5.82 -13.42 -14.14
N ILE A 193 6.48 -12.96 -15.22
CA ILE A 193 5.88 -12.05 -16.19
C ILE A 193 4.95 -12.85 -17.10
N LEU A 194 3.65 -12.57 -17.02
CA LEU A 194 2.61 -13.30 -17.75
C LEU A 194 2.39 -12.76 -19.17
N ARG A 195 2.55 -11.45 -19.36
CA ARG A 195 2.30 -10.78 -20.65
C ARG A 195 3.01 -9.44 -20.73
N ILE A 196 3.58 -9.11 -21.89
CA ILE A 196 4.13 -7.79 -22.21
C ILE A 196 3.40 -7.24 -23.44
N ASN A 197 2.83 -6.05 -23.35
CA ASN A 197 2.12 -5.38 -24.44
C ASN A 197 2.86 -4.09 -24.79
N VAL A 198 3.82 -4.21 -25.70
CA VAL A 198 4.70 -3.10 -26.09
C VAL A 198 3.88 -1.94 -26.67
N ASP A 199 2.96 -2.22 -27.59
CA ASP A 199 2.15 -1.21 -28.27
C ASP A 199 1.26 -0.40 -27.32
N ASP A 200 0.82 -1.01 -26.22
CA ASP A 200 -0.03 -0.37 -25.21
C ASP A 200 0.77 0.20 -24.03
N SER A 201 2.10 -0.04 -23.99
CA SER A 201 2.99 0.30 -22.89
C SER A 201 2.54 -0.23 -21.53
N ASP A 202 2.21 -1.52 -21.45
CA ASP A 202 1.86 -2.19 -20.21
C ASP A 202 2.35 -3.64 -20.15
N LEU A 203 2.36 -4.21 -18.96
CA LEU A 203 2.63 -5.63 -18.75
C LEU A 203 1.71 -6.21 -17.67
N THR A 204 1.53 -7.53 -17.66
CA THR A 204 0.91 -8.25 -16.53
C THR A 204 1.93 -9.21 -15.96
N CYS A 205 2.08 -9.21 -14.63
CA CYS A 205 2.95 -10.11 -13.89
C CYS A 205 2.26 -10.64 -12.63
N GLN A 206 2.82 -11.69 -12.05
CA GLN A 206 2.43 -12.19 -10.75
C GLN A 206 2.99 -11.30 -9.61
N ALA A 207 2.39 -11.38 -8.43
CA ALA A 207 2.70 -10.49 -7.31
C ALA A 207 4.10 -10.69 -6.70
N GLY A 208 4.68 -11.89 -6.82
CA GLY A 208 6.05 -12.18 -6.39
C GLY A 208 7.13 -11.68 -7.36
N ALA A 209 6.76 -11.12 -8.51
CA ALA A 209 7.74 -10.60 -9.48
C ALA A 209 8.50 -9.42 -8.86
N ARG A 210 9.83 -9.39 -9.03
CA ARG A 210 10.68 -8.27 -8.62
C ARG A 210 10.62 -7.15 -9.64
N TRP A 211 10.62 -5.91 -9.18
CA TRP A 211 10.54 -4.76 -10.09
C TRP A 211 11.84 -4.60 -10.91
N GLU A 212 12.98 -4.98 -10.34
CA GLU A 212 14.26 -4.99 -11.03
C GLU A 212 14.25 -5.98 -12.19
N ASP A 213 13.87 -7.23 -11.93
CA ASP A 213 13.79 -8.30 -12.93
C ASP A 213 12.85 -7.93 -14.09
N ILE A 214 11.76 -7.21 -13.79
CA ILE A 214 10.86 -6.66 -14.83
C ILE A 214 11.61 -5.71 -15.75
N ASN A 215 12.32 -4.73 -15.19
CA ASN A 215 13.06 -3.74 -15.97
C ASN A 215 14.25 -4.35 -16.72
N GLU A 216 14.97 -5.28 -16.09
CA GLU A 216 16.05 -6.05 -16.73
C GLU A 216 15.53 -6.88 -17.89
N THR A 217 14.37 -7.54 -17.72
CA THR A 217 13.74 -8.32 -18.79
C THR A 217 13.35 -7.45 -19.98
N LEU A 218 12.77 -6.26 -19.73
CA LEU A 218 12.41 -5.31 -20.79
C LEU A 218 13.66 -4.84 -21.54
N LYS A 219 14.73 -4.49 -20.81
CA LYS A 219 16.02 -4.08 -21.38
C LYS A 219 16.66 -5.20 -22.22
N ALA A 220 16.73 -6.42 -21.69
CA ALA A 220 17.30 -7.57 -22.38
C ALA A 220 16.56 -7.93 -23.68
N LYS A 221 15.25 -7.65 -23.74
CA LYS A 221 14.42 -7.81 -24.95
C LYS A 221 14.51 -6.64 -25.94
N GLY A 222 15.29 -5.60 -25.63
CA GLY A 222 15.40 -4.40 -26.45
C GLY A 222 14.13 -3.53 -26.48
N ILE A 223 13.26 -3.67 -25.47
CA ILE A 223 12.01 -2.92 -25.38
C ILE A 223 12.34 -1.56 -24.73
N PRO A 224 12.09 -0.41 -25.39
CA PRO A 224 12.46 0.91 -24.88
C PRO A 224 11.47 1.46 -23.84
N LEU A 225 10.96 0.57 -22.98
CA LEU A 225 10.00 0.86 -21.92
C LEU A 225 10.52 0.34 -20.58
N PHE A 226 10.05 0.92 -19.48
CA PHE A 226 10.37 0.48 -18.12
C PHE A 226 9.20 0.75 -17.15
N PHE A 227 9.16 0.02 -16.04
CA PHE A 227 8.30 0.28 -14.90
C PHE A 227 9.03 1.26 -13.95
N PRO A 228 8.46 2.45 -13.66
CA PRO A 228 9.24 3.54 -13.08
C PRO A 228 9.29 3.59 -11.56
N LEU A 229 8.43 2.86 -10.84
CA LEU A 229 8.52 2.82 -9.38
C LEU A 229 9.76 2.00 -8.99
N ASP A 230 10.59 2.58 -8.12
CA ASP A 230 11.91 2.07 -7.79
C ASP A 230 12.21 2.11 -6.27
N PRO A 231 11.42 1.42 -5.44
CA PRO A 231 11.71 1.30 -4.02
C PRO A 231 13.02 0.53 -3.78
N GLY A 232 13.40 0.38 -2.52
CA GLY A 232 14.59 -0.39 -2.11
C GLY A 232 14.73 -1.74 -2.83
N PRO A 233 15.96 -2.17 -3.18
CA PRO A 233 16.19 -3.44 -3.87
C PRO A 233 15.58 -4.65 -3.14
N GLY A 234 15.10 -5.63 -3.89
CA GLY A 234 14.46 -6.85 -3.40
C GLY A 234 12.94 -6.75 -3.25
N ALA A 235 12.35 -5.56 -3.42
CA ALA A 235 10.91 -5.39 -3.38
C ALA A 235 10.22 -6.13 -4.55
N THR A 236 9.09 -6.76 -4.24
CA THR A 236 8.23 -7.44 -5.22
C THR A 236 6.89 -6.71 -5.37
N ILE A 237 6.24 -6.89 -6.52
CA ILE A 237 5.04 -6.14 -6.92
C ILE A 237 3.91 -6.19 -5.89
N GLY A 238 3.69 -7.34 -5.25
CA GLY A 238 2.70 -7.51 -4.19
C GLY A 238 2.98 -6.63 -2.97
N GLY A 239 4.22 -6.61 -2.50
CA GLY A 239 4.68 -5.75 -1.42
C GLY A 239 4.58 -4.26 -1.78
N MET A 240 4.99 -3.90 -3.00
CA MET A 240 4.88 -2.54 -3.52
C MET A 240 3.44 -2.01 -3.50
N ILE A 241 2.48 -2.86 -3.88
CA ILE A 241 1.05 -2.56 -3.78
C ILE A 241 0.64 -2.49 -2.31
N GLY A 242 1.00 -3.49 -1.52
CA GLY A 242 0.64 -3.60 -0.11
C GLY A 242 1.02 -2.37 0.71
N THR A 243 2.23 -1.86 0.56
CA THR A 243 2.71 -0.69 1.32
C THR A 243 2.36 0.64 0.65
N GLY A 244 1.89 0.62 -0.60
CA GLY A 244 1.70 1.85 -1.37
C GLY A 244 3.03 2.56 -1.63
N CYS A 245 4.04 1.80 -2.02
CA CYS A 245 5.44 2.25 -2.12
C CYS A 245 5.66 3.55 -2.92
N SER A 246 6.76 4.21 -2.59
CA SER A 246 7.35 5.30 -3.36
C SER A 246 8.73 4.86 -3.91
N GLY A 247 9.64 5.81 -4.12
CA GLY A 247 11.01 5.59 -4.54
C GLY A 247 11.62 6.88 -5.08
N THR A 248 12.89 6.83 -5.49
CA THR A 248 13.61 8.03 -5.93
C THR A 248 13.01 8.68 -7.19
N ASN A 249 12.29 7.91 -8.00
CA ASN A 249 11.64 8.39 -9.23
C ASN A 249 10.30 9.09 -9.00
N ALA A 250 9.79 9.14 -7.77
CA ALA A 250 8.44 9.62 -7.46
C ALA A 250 8.21 11.09 -7.80
N VAL A 251 9.26 11.93 -7.79
CA VAL A 251 9.21 13.32 -8.29
C VAL A 251 8.61 13.43 -9.68
N ARG A 252 9.03 12.55 -10.59
CA ARG A 252 8.62 12.59 -11.99
C ARG A 252 7.41 11.72 -12.26
N TYR A 253 7.40 10.53 -11.67
CA TYR A 253 6.47 9.48 -12.03
C TYR A 253 5.35 9.33 -11.00
N GLY A 254 5.48 9.91 -9.81
CA GLY A 254 4.59 9.69 -8.68
C GLY A 254 4.79 8.32 -8.02
N THR A 255 3.90 7.98 -7.09
CA THR A 255 4.03 6.78 -6.22
C THR A 255 3.15 5.62 -6.68
N ALA A 256 3.10 4.52 -5.94
CA ALA A 256 2.13 3.45 -6.14
C ALA A 256 0.68 3.93 -6.12
N ARG A 257 0.37 5.02 -5.41
CA ARG A 257 -0.97 5.63 -5.39
C ARG A 257 -1.30 6.39 -6.67
N SER A 258 -0.34 6.62 -7.57
CA SER A 258 -0.56 7.11 -8.94
C SER A 258 -1.09 6.02 -9.88
N GLU A 259 -1.22 6.32 -11.17
CA GLU A 259 -1.78 5.40 -12.19
C GLU A 259 -0.73 4.43 -12.78
N TRP A 260 0.03 3.75 -11.92
CA TRP A 260 1.00 2.71 -12.34
C TRP A 260 0.43 1.29 -12.25
N PHE A 261 -0.43 1.03 -11.28
CA PHE A 261 -1.16 -0.23 -11.16
C PHE A 261 -2.52 -0.09 -11.86
N LEU A 262 -2.64 -0.66 -13.05
CA LEU A 262 -3.85 -0.58 -13.87
C LEU A 262 -4.92 -1.56 -13.42
N SER A 263 -4.56 -2.76 -12.97
CA SER A 263 -5.55 -3.75 -12.52
C SER A 263 -4.87 -4.74 -11.61
N LEU A 264 -5.61 -5.26 -10.63
CA LEU A 264 -5.14 -6.31 -9.73
C LEU A 264 -6.07 -7.52 -9.85
N THR A 265 -5.49 -8.71 -9.72
CA THR A 265 -6.20 -9.94 -9.36
C THR A 265 -5.94 -10.18 -7.87
N VAL A 266 -7.00 -10.29 -7.07
CA VAL A 266 -6.92 -10.36 -5.60
C VAL A 266 -7.77 -11.50 -5.08
N VAL A 267 -7.23 -12.28 -4.15
CA VAL A 267 -7.98 -13.27 -3.38
C VAL A 267 -8.47 -12.63 -2.08
N LEU A 268 -9.79 -12.61 -1.89
CA LEU A 268 -10.44 -12.07 -0.70
C LEU A 268 -10.48 -13.09 0.45
N PRO A 269 -10.69 -12.67 1.71
CA PRO A 269 -10.76 -13.56 2.87
C PRO A 269 -11.82 -14.67 2.78
N ASP A 270 -12.86 -14.48 1.96
CA ASP A 270 -13.90 -15.46 1.70
C ASP A 270 -13.51 -16.50 0.62
N GLY A 271 -12.30 -16.39 0.06
CA GLY A 271 -11.76 -17.25 -0.99
C GLY A 271 -12.20 -16.85 -2.41
N SER A 272 -12.99 -15.79 -2.57
CA SER A 272 -13.36 -15.29 -3.90
C SER A 272 -12.18 -14.59 -4.57
N VAL A 273 -12.12 -14.69 -5.89
CA VAL A 273 -11.11 -14.03 -6.73
C VAL A 273 -11.76 -12.84 -7.42
N VAL A 274 -11.23 -11.64 -7.17
CA VAL A 274 -11.71 -10.42 -7.81
C VAL A 274 -10.66 -9.85 -8.75
N LYS A 275 -11.11 -9.39 -9.91
CA LYS A 275 -10.32 -8.55 -10.81
C LYS A 275 -10.85 -7.12 -10.70
N THR A 276 -10.00 -6.20 -10.29
CA THR A 276 -10.44 -4.85 -9.88
C THR A 276 -10.98 -4.02 -11.04
N ARG A 277 -10.37 -4.14 -12.24
CA ARG A 277 -10.85 -3.52 -13.49
C ARG A 277 -10.24 -4.19 -14.72
N SER A 278 -10.56 -3.67 -15.91
CA SER A 278 -9.86 -4.06 -17.15
C SER A 278 -8.54 -3.30 -17.29
N ARG A 279 -7.70 -3.68 -18.27
CA ARG A 279 -6.43 -3.00 -18.59
C ARG A 279 -6.58 -1.59 -19.20
N ALA A 280 -7.80 -1.13 -19.42
CA ALA A 280 -8.02 0.15 -20.10
C ALA A 280 -7.45 1.32 -19.28
N ARG A 281 -6.77 2.26 -19.96
CA ARG A 281 -6.14 3.43 -19.33
C ARG A 281 -7.10 4.35 -18.59
N LYS A 282 -8.37 4.35 -19.01
CA LYS A 282 -9.43 5.18 -18.44
C LYS A 282 -10.67 4.32 -18.30
N SER A 283 -11.29 4.40 -17.12
CA SER A 283 -12.60 3.81 -16.84
C SER A 283 -13.32 4.69 -15.83
N ALA A 284 -14.62 4.88 -16.03
CA ALA A 284 -15.51 5.51 -15.06
C ALA A 284 -16.56 4.52 -14.54
N ALA A 285 -16.34 3.21 -14.76
CA ALA A 285 -17.26 2.16 -14.36
C ALA A 285 -17.08 1.81 -12.88
N GLY A 286 -17.91 2.43 -12.02
CA GLY A 286 -17.93 2.15 -10.59
C GLY A 286 -16.75 2.75 -9.81
N PHE A 287 -16.55 2.27 -8.59
CA PHE A 287 -15.44 2.68 -7.73
C PHE A 287 -14.12 2.07 -8.18
N ASP A 288 -13.01 2.79 -7.98
CA ASP A 288 -11.69 2.26 -8.22
C ASP A 288 -11.25 1.34 -7.07
N THR A 289 -11.60 0.07 -7.19
CA THR A 289 -11.22 -0.96 -6.21
C THR A 289 -9.73 -1.27 -6.24
N THR A 290 -8.98 -0.94 -7.30
CA THR A 290 -7.51 -1.07 -7.31
C THR A 290 -6.91 -0.23 -6.19
N LYS A 291 -7.38 1.00 -6.03
CA LYS A 291 -6.88 1.93 -4.99
C LYS A 291 -7.20 1.48 -3.57
N LEU A 292 -8.23 0.66 -3.38
CA LEU A 292 -8.54 0.11 -2.05
C LEU A 292 -7.49 -0.89 -1.58
N PHE A 293 -6.84 -1.63 -2.49
CA PHE A 293 -5.80 -2.60 -2.11
C PHE A 293 -4.40 -1.98 -2.03
N ILE A 294 -4.17 -0.83 -2.67
CA ILE A 294 -2.88 -0.13 -2.61
C ILE A 294 -2.75 0.57 -1.26
N GLY A 295 -1.74 0.19 -0.48
CA GLY A 295 -1.55 0.64 0.90
C GLY A 295 -2.44 -0.07 1.92
N ALA A 296 -3.11 -1.16 1.54
CA ALA A 296 -3.93 -1.96 2.46
C ALA A 296 -3.11 -2.98 3.27
N GLU A 297 -1.81 -3.10 3.02
CA GLU A 297 -0.86 -3.88 3.81
C GLU A 297 -1.24 -5.37 3.96
N GLY A 298 -1.92 -5.91 2.95
CA GLY A 298 -2.42 -7.29 2.96
C GLY A 298 -3.61 -7.52 3.91
N THR A 299 -4.19 -6.47 4.49
CA THR A 299 -5.30 -6.58 5.44
C THR A 299 -6.67 -6.74 4.77
N LEU A 300 -6.81 -6.39 3.48
CA LEU A 300 -8.08 -6.50 2.74
C LEU A 300 -8.12 -7.65 1.72
N GLY A 301 -6.97 -8.20 1.36
CA GLY A 301 -6.88 -9.25 0.34
C GLY A 301 -5.43 -9.56 -0.02
N ILE A 302 -5.24 -10.69 -0.70
CA ILE A 302 -3.93 -11.13 -1.20
C ILE A 302 -3.87 -10.85 -2.70
N VAL A 303 -3.00 -9.93 -3.11
CA VAL A 303 -2.75 -9.66 -4.53
C VAL A 303 -1.98 -10.84 -5.13
N THR A 304 -2.46 -11.40 -6.24
CA THR A 304 -1.80 -12.52 -6.93
C THR A 304 -1.24 -12.13 -8.29
N GLU A 305 -1.85 -11.16 -8.97
CA GLU A 305 -1.39 -10.62 -10.26
C GLU A 305 -1.64 -9.12 -10.33
N ALA A 306 -0.82 -8.41 -11.11
CA ALA A 306 -0.98 -7.00 -11.40
C ALA A 306 -0.72 -6.70 -12.87
N THR A 307 -1.54 -5.83 -13.46
CA THR A 307 -1.25 -5.17 -14.74
C THR A 307 -0.63 -3.80 -14.45
N LEU A 308 0.61 -3.60 -14.92
CA LEU A 308 1.42 -2.42 -14.68
C LEU A 308 1.49 -1.54 -15.93
N ARG A 309 1.46 -0.22 -15.75
CA ARG A 309 1.83 0.75 -16.77
C ARG A 309 3.35 0.79 -16.92
N LEU A 310 3.83 0.94 -18.15
CA LEU A 310 5.23 1.23 -18.47
C LEU A 310 5.37 2.67 -18.99
N ALA A 311 6.57 3.21 -18.82
CA ALA A 311 7.00 4.51 -19.32
C ALA A 311 8.12 4.34 -20.36
N PRO A 312 8.28 5.26 -21.33
CA PRO A 312 9.44 5.27 -22.21
C PRO A 312 10.74 5.51 -21.44
N VAL A 313 11.80 4.81 -21.81
CA VAL A 313 13.16 5.10 -21.31
C VAL A 313 13.66 6.39 -21.94
N LEU A 314 14.13 7.34 -21.12
CA LEU A 314 14.64 8.63 -21.56
C LEU A 314 16.13 8.78 -21.23
N PRO A 315 16.91 9.53 -22.04
CA PRO A 315 18.29 9.86 -21.66
C PRO A 315 18.31 10.58 -20.32
N THR A 316 19.24 10.18 -19.46
CA THR A 316 19.35 10.66 -18.07
C THR A 316 20.78 11.11 -17.80
N LYS A 317 20.96 12.21 -17.07
CA LYS A 317 22.26 12.65 -16.54
C LYS A 317 22.18 12.83 -15.02
N VAL A 318 23.25 12.42 -14.34
CA VAL A 318 23.40 12.53 -12.87
C VAL A 318 24.32 13.70 -12.54
N ALA A 319 23.93 14.51 -11.56
CA ALA A 319 24.74 15.59 -11.03
C ALA A 319 24.64 15.67 -9.51
N MET A 320 25.56 16.40 -8.88
CA MET A 320 25.50 16.75 -7.47
C MET A 320 25.82 18.24 -7.25
N ALA A 321 25.34 18.82 -6.15
CA ALA A 321 25.81 20.10 -5.63
C ALA A 321 25.81 20.12 -4.11
N GLN A 322 26.72 20.89 -3.54
CA GLN A 322 26.92 21.01 -2.10
C GLN A 322 26.41 22.32 -1.57
N PHE A 323 25.94 22.33 -0.32
CA PHE A 323 25.32 23.46 0.32
C PHE A 323 25.89 23.65 1.73
N PRO A 324 25.88 24.89 2.25
CA PRO A 324 26.39 25.18 3.58
C PRO A 324 25.51 24.65 4.72
N SER A 325 24.27 24.22 4.43
CA SER A 325 23.35 23.64 5.41
C SER A 325 22.20 22.91 4.70
N VAL A 326 21.54 21.97 5.38
CA VAL A 326 20.31 21.30 4.93
C VAL A 326 19.20 22.30 4.58
N GLN A 327 19.05 23.40 5.32
CA GLN A 327 18.05 24.43 5.03
C GLN A 327 18.26 25.07 3.66
N HIS A 328 19.50 25.45 3.32
CA HIS A 328 19.85 26.00 2.00
C HIS A 328 19.65 24.96 0.88
N ALA A 329 20.03 23.70 1.11
CA ALA A 329 19.83 22.62 0.15
C ALA A 329 18.34 22.42 -0.16
N VAL A 330 17.51 22.17 0.85
CA VAL A 330 16.10 21.86 0.66
C VAL A 330 15.31 23.08 0.14
N SER A 331 15.71 24.31 0.51
CA SER A 331 15.07 25.53 -0.03
C SER A 331 15.27 25.68 -1.55
N ALA A 332 16.40 25.22 -2.09
CA ALA A 332 16.65 25.22 -3.53
C ALA A 332 15.70 24.28 -4.29
N VAL A 333 15.28 23.18 -3.66
CA VAL A 333 14.46 22.13 -4.30
C VAL A 333 13.11 22.67 -4.76
N GLN A 334 12.42 23.42 -3.91
CA GLN A 334 11.11 24.02 -4.23
C GLN A 334 11.20 24.91 -5.48
N GLU A 335 12.27 25.69 -5.58
CA GLU A 335 12.47 26.61 -6.68
C GLU A 335 12.83 25.89 -7.98
N ILE A 336 13.63 24.82 -7.91
CA ILE A 336 13.91 23.96 -9.06
C ILE A 336 12.61 23.33 -9.58
N LEU A 337 11.81 22.74 -8.69
CA LEU A 337 10.57 22.03 -9.06
C LEU A 337 9.49 22.97 -9.64
N ASN A 338 9.37 24.18 -9.11
CA ASN A 338 8.40 25.17 -9.60
C ASN A 338 8.89 25.93 -10.83
N SER A 339 10.11 25.68 -11.30
CA SER A 339 10.59 26.26 -12.55
C SER A 339 9.94 25.58 -13.77
N PRO A 340 9.96 26.21 -14.96
CA PRO A 340 9.52 25.56 -16.19
C PRO A 340 10.29 24.28 -16.55
N GLN A 341 11.46 24.07 -15.94
CA GLN A 341 12.29 22.87 -16.15
C GLN A 341 12.06 21.79 -15.09
N GLY A 342 11.28 22.07 -14.04
CA GLY A 342 10.92 21.11 -12.99
C GLY A 342 10.41 19.76 -13.50
N PRO A 343 9.55 19.71 -14.54
CA PRO A 343 9.09 18.45 -15.13
C PRO A 343 10.18 17.57 -15.75
N HIS A 344 11.44 18.03 -15.85
CA HIS A 344 12.59 17.25 -16.33
C HIS A 344 13.41 16.64 -15.20
N MET A 345 13.08 16.95 -13.94
CA MET A 345 13.69 16.30 -12.79
C MET A 345 13.13 14.89 -12.65
N GLN A 346 14.00 13.89 -12.71
CA GLN A 346 13.65 12.51 -12.38
C GLN A 346 13.72 12.29 -10.87
N CYS A 347 14.79 12.80 -10.24
CA CYS A 347 15.07 12.65 -8.82
C CYS A 347 15.78 13.89 -8.26
N ILE A 348 15.49 14.22 -7.01
CA ILE A 348 16.24 15.22 -6.22
C ILE A 348 16.39 14.66 -4.82
N GLU A 349 17.61 14.31 -4.44
CA GLU A 349 17.90 13.54 -3.23
C GLU A 349 18.85 14.31 -2.31
N LEU A 350 18.53 14.41 -1.03
CA LEU A 350 19.40 15.00 -0.02
C LEU A 350 20.20 13.91 0.68
N LEU A 351 21.49 14.16 0.89
CA LEU A 351 22.32 13.52 1.90
C LEU A 351 22.91 14.61 2.77
N ASP A 352 22.71 14.55 4.09
CA ASP A 352 23.35 15.49 5.00
C ASP A 352 24.86 15.21 5.15
N ASP A 353 25.59 16.15 5.72
CA ASP A 353 27.01 16.02 6.03
C ASP A 353 27.35 14.73 6.81
N HIS A 354 26.53 14.35 7.79
CA HIS A 354 26.70 13.09 8.53
C HIS A 354 26.54 11.85 7.63
N MET A 355 25.56 11.85 6.72
CA MET A 355 25.39 10.78 5.73
C MET A 355 26.57 10.70 4.77
N MET A 356 27.05 11.85 4.28
CA MET A 356 28.22 11.91 3.41
C MET A 356 29.48 11.37 4.12
N GLN A 357 29.67 11.71 5.41
CA GLN A 357 30.73 11.14 6.24
C GLN A 357 30.56 9.62 6.41
N ALA A 358 29.34 9.14 6.71
CA ALA A 358 29.08 7.72 6.89
C ALA A 358 29.35 6.90 5.62
N ILE A 359 29.04 7.44 4.43
CA ILE A 359 29.37 6.79 3.15
C ILE A 359 30.89 6.67 2.98
N ASN A 360 31.65 7.71 3.31
CA ASN A 360 33.11 7.66 3.26
C ASN A 360 33.69 6.64 4.26
N ASP A 361 33.17 6.62 5.49
CA ASP A 361 33.67 5.77 6.57
C ASP A 361 33.28 4.29 6.39
N ALA A 362 32.16 4.00 5.74
CA ALA A 362 31.72 2.64 5.44
C ALA A 362 32.65 1.91 4.46
N GLY A 363 33.47 2.65 3.70
CA GLY A 363 34.45 2.07 2.78
C GLY A 363 33.84 1.50 1.48
N PHE A 364 32.62 1.90 1.13
CA PHE A 364 31.96 1.48 -0.12
C PHE A 364 32.32 2.35 -1.33
N VAL A 365 33.11 3.40 -1.12
CA VAL A 365 33.52 4.34 -2.18
C VAL A 365 35.03 4.34 -2.35
N ASP A 366 35.48 4.27 -3.60
CA ASP A 366 36.91 4.33 -3.93
C ASP A 366 37.50 5.73 -3.68
N ASN A 367 36.68 6.78 -3.89
CA ASN A 367 37.06 8.17 -3.70
C ASN A 367 36.11 8.83 -2.69
N PRO A 368 36.62 9.32 -1.55
CA PRO A 368 35.80 10.02 -0.57
C PRO A 368 35.16 11.29 -1.14
N TYR A 369 33.89 11.51 -0.81
CA TYR A 369 33.19 12.74 -1.13
C TYR A 369 33.54 13.86 -0.14
N PRO A 370 33.46 15.15 -0.53
CA PRO A 370 33.57 16.23 0.43
C PRO A 370 32.38 16.18 1.41
N VAL A 371 32.67 16.30 2.70
CA VAL A 371 31.67 16.20 3.78
C VAL A 371 30.93 17.53 3.89
N SER A 372 29.76 17.60 3.27
CA SER A 372 28.88 18.77 3.23
C SER A 372 27.47 18.30 2.89
N ASP A 373 26.44 19.03 3.34
CA ASP A 373 25.06 18.77 2.92
C ASP A 373 24.98 18.84 1.38
N THR A 374 24.49 17.78 0.75
CA THR A 374 24.62 17.58 -0.70
C THR A 374 23.28 17.17 -1.31
N LEU A 375 22.92 17.81 -2.43
CA LEU A 375 21.85 17.36 -3.30
C LEU A 375 22.40 16.56 -4.46
N PHE A 376 21.76 15.42 -4.75
CA PHE A 376 21.98 14.60 -5.93
C PHE A 376 20.78 14.77 -6.86
N PHE A 377 21.05 14.86 -8.16
CA PHE A 377 20.05 15.13 -9.19
C PHE A 377 20.09 14.07 -10.27
N LYS A 378 18.92 13.66 -10.74
CA LYS A 378 18.76 13.01 -12.05
C LYS A 378 17.92 13.89 -12.97
N ILE A 379 18.48 14.24 -14.11
CA ILE A 379 17.85 15.10 -15.12
C ILE A 379 17.53 14.25 -16.34
N GLN A 380 16.28 14.29 -16.81
CA GLN A 380 15.78 13.49 -17.92
C GLN A 380 15.30 14.33 -19.11
N GLY A 381 15.78 13.97 -20.30
CA GLY A 381 15.41 14.61 -21.55
C GLY A 381 16.46 14.40 -22.63
N ASP A 382 16.22 14.96 -23.81
CA ASP A 382 17.26 15.06 -24.84
C ASP A 382 18.38 16.03 -24.41
N ALA A 383 19.48 16.07 -25.17
CA ALA A 383 20.64 16.87 -24.82
C ALA A 383 20.35 18.39 -24.63
N PRO A 384 19.53 19.04 -25.49
CA PRO A 384 19.10 20.42 -25.26
C PRO A 384 18.31 20.60 -23.96
N THR A 385 17.37 19.71 -23.68
CA THR A 385 16.55 19.75 -22.46
C THR A 385 17.41 19.60 -21.20
N VAL A 386 18.34 18.63 -21.20
CA VAL A 386 19.28 18.44 -20.08
C VAL A 386 20.11 19.70 -19.90
N THR A 387 20.65 20.28 -20.97
CA THR A 387 21.46 21.51 -20.90
C THR A 387 20.67 22.68 -20.30
N GLN A 388 19.45 22.92 -20.79
CA GLN A 388 18.60 24.01 -20.30
C GLN A 388 18.21 23.82 -18.83
N THR A 389 17.81 22.60 -18.46
CA THR A 389 17.47 22.25 -17.08
C THR A 389 18.66 22.46 -16.15
N SER A 390 19.85 22.04 -16.59
CA SER A 390 21.10 22.18 -15.84
C SER A 390 21.48 23.64 -15.58
N ASN A 391 21.24 24.53 -16.55
CA ASN A 391 21.49 25.96 -16.37
C ASN A 391 20.56 26.57 -15.31
N VAL A 392 19.28 26.19 -15.32
CA VAL A 392 18.33 26.63 -14.29
C VAL A 392 18.75 26.12 -12.91
N ILE A 393 19.13 24.85 -12.79
CA ILE A 393 19.57 24.28 -11.51
C ILE A 393 20.80 25.03 -10.99
N GLN A 394 21.82 25.28 -11.83
CA GLN A 394 23.03 26.02 -11.41
C GLN A 394 22.71 27.43 -10.89
N GLU A 395 21.81 28.16 -11.55
CA GLU A 395 21.38 29.49 -11.08
C GLU A 395 20.62 29.43 -9.76
N VAL A 396 19.79 28.40 -9.55
CA VAL A 396 19.11 28.20 -8.25
C VAL A 396 20.12 27.81 -7.17
N VAL A 397 20.98 26.82 -7.42
CA VAL A 397 22.05 26.38 -6.51
C VAL A 397 22.87 27.58 -6.06
N LYS A 398 23.31 28.44 -6.99
CA LYS A 398 24.07 29.65 -6.68
C LYS A 398 23.31 30.64 -5.78
N ARG A 399 22.01 30.87 -6.05
CA ARG A 399 21.18 31.77 -5.22
C ARG A 399 21.00 31.25 -3.80
N HIS A 400 20.97 29.94 -3.61
CA HIS A 400 20.94 29.28 -2.31
C HIS A 400 22.34 28.99 -1.75
N LYS A 401 23.37 29.70 -2.23
CA LYS A 401 24.78 29.60 -1.78
C LYS A 401 25.40 28.22 -1.94
N GLY A 402 24.84 27.38 -2.80
CA GLY A 402 25.43 26.10 -3.16
C GLY A 402 26.68 26.27 -4.02
N SER A 403 27.51 25.23 -4.01
CA SER A 403 28.79 25.15 -4.69
C SER A 403 29.03 23.74 -5.24
N ASN A 404 30.16 23.52 -5.91
CA ASN A 404 30.58 22.21 -6.40
C ASN A 404 29.52 21.49 -7.24
N PHE A 405 28.76 22.23 -8.05
CA PHE A 405 27.83 21.63 -9.02
C PHE A 405 28.62 20.86 -10.08
N LYS A 406 28.46 19.53 -10.13
CA LYS A 406 29.23 18.65 -11.03
C LYS A 406 28.35 17.57 -11.62
N PHE A 407 28.52 17.32 -12.92
CA PHE A 407 27.99 16.12 -13.58
C PHE A 407 28.90 14.93 -13.34
N ALA A 408 28.31 13.75 -13.31
CA ALA A 408 29.05 12.52 -13.56
C ALA A 408 29.69 12.59 -14.96
N SER A 409 30.97 12.29 -15.04
CA SER A 409 31.78 12.34 -16.25
C SER A 409 31.52 11.12 -17.15
N THR A 410 31.12 10.00 -16.56
CA THR A 410 30.83 8.73 -17.25
C THR A 410 29.53 8.12 -16.74
N ASP A 411 28.98 7.16 -17.50
CA ASP A 411 27.80 6.41 -17.04
C ASP A 411 28.11 5.56 -15.80
N THR A 412 29.35 5.05 -15.69
CA THR A 412 29.83 4.33 -14.49
C THR A 412 29.83 5.23 -13.25
N GLU A 413 30.38 6.44 -13.35
CA GLU A 413 30.36 7.41 -12.24
C GLU A 413 28.92 7.80 -11.86
N ALA A 414 28.02 7.89 -12.85
CA ALA A 414 26.61 8.16 -12.62
C ALA A 414 25.91 7.03 -11.85
N ASP A 415 26.21 5.78 -12.22
CA ASP A 415 25.69 4.58 -11.56
C ASP A 415 26.24 4.47 -10.13
N GLU A 416 27.53 4.72 -9.91
CA GLU A 416 28.17 4.72 -8.59
C GLU A 416 27.56 5.78 -7.66
N LEU A 417 27.44 7.03 -8.12
CA LEU A 417 26.80 8.11 -7.35
C LEU A 417 25.39 7.70 -6.90
N TRP A 418 24.61 7.08 -7.80
CA TRP A 418 23.25 6.67 -7.47
C TRP A 418 23.20 5.45 -6.54
N LEU A 419 24.11 4.51 -6.73
CA LEU A 419 24.22 3.32 -5.90
C LEU A 419 24.59 3.70 -4.46
N ASN A 420 25.53 4.63 -4.29
CA ASN A 420 25.94 5.14 -2.98
C ASN A 420 24.78 5.81 -2.24
N ARG A 421 23.94 6.59 -2.95
CA ARG A 421 22.67 7.10 -2.41
C ARG A 421 21.73 5.97 -1.97
N LYS A 422 21.61 4.89 -2.75
CA LYS A 422 20.75 3.74 -2.40
C LYS A 422 21.26 2.97 -1.18
N TYR A 423 22.56 2.96 -0.93
CA TYR A 423 23.17 2.29 0.23
C TYR A 423 23.24 3.14 1.50
N ALA A 424 22.62 4.32 1.54
CA ALA A 424 22.60 5.23 2.69
C ALA A 424 22.35 4.54 4.06
N LEU A 425 21.36 3.65 4.15
CA LEU A 425 21.08 2.87 5.38
C LEU A 425 22.22 1.92 5.73
N MET A 426 22.72 1.17 4.75
CA MET A 426 23.82 0.23 4.93
C MET A 426 25.10 0.96 5.34
N SER A 427 25.42 2.09 4.70
CA SER A 427 26.56 2.94 5.05
C SER A 427 26.47 3.46 6.48
N SER A 428 25.29 3.90 6.90
CA SER A 428 25.08 4.40 8.26
C SER A 428 25.32 3.33 9.33
N ILE A 429 24.89 2.08 9.09
CA ILE A 429 25.12 0.95 9.99
C ILE A 429 26.58 0.48 9.91
N ALA A 430 27.14 0.34 8.72
CA ALA A 430 28.51 -0.16 8.51
C ALA A 430 29.57 0.78 9.09
N ALA A 431 29.38 2.11 8.98
CA ALA A 431 30.23 3.10 9.63
C ALA A 431 30.12 3.09 11.16
N ASN A 432 29.14 2.36 11.72
CA ASN A 432 28.85 2.30 13.15
C ASN A 432 28.68 0.84 13.64
N PRO A 433 29.75 0.02 13.66
CA PRO A 433 29.65 -1.37 14.09
C PRO A 433 29.05 -1.51 15.50
N GLY A 434 28.12 -2.47 15.65
CA GLY A 434 27.43 -2.74 16.91
C GLY A 434 26.24 -1.83 17.21
N TYR A 435 25.93 -0.83 16.36
CA TYR A 435 24.68 -0.09 16.44
C TYR A 435 23.57 -0.78 15.63
N ARG A 436 22.34 -0.63 16.10
CA ARG A 436 21.09 -0.83 15.36
C ARG A 436 20.58 0.53 14.86
N CYS A 437 19.63 0.51 13.93
CA CYS A 437 19.07 1.72 13.34
C CYS A 437 17.55 1.72 13.43
N TRP A 438 16.98 2.84 13.86
CA TRP A 438 15.57 3.16 13.66
C TRP A 438 15.46 4.08 12.44
N THR A 439 14.96 3.53 11.34
CA THR A 439 14.71 4.27 10.10
C THR A 439 13.39 5.02 10.23
N THR A 440 13.44 6.35 10.26
CA THR A 440 12.22 7.18 10.25
C THR A 440 11.74 7.44 8.82
N ASP A 441 10.49 7.83 8.68
CA ASP A 441 9.87 8.12 7.38
C ASP A 441 8.68 9.05 7.60
N VAL A 442 8.81 10.29 7.16
CA VAL A 442 7.73 11.30 7.19
C VAL A 442 7.75 12.10 5.90
N CYS A 443 6.60 12.64 5.51
CA CYS A 443 6.50 13.51 4.34
C CYS A 443 5.66 14.74 4.69
N VAL A 444 6.00 15.88 4.11
CA VAL A 444 5.27 17.15 4.25
C VAL A 444 5.10 17.81 2.89
N PRO A 445 4.19 18.79 2.74
CA PRO A 445 4.20 19.65 1.58
C PRO A 445 5.61 20.20 1.35
N VAL A 446 6.10 20.16 0.11
CA VAL A 446 7.51 20.48 -0.22
C VAL A 446 7.92 21.86 0.33
N SER A 447 6.97 22.80 0.41
CA SER A 447 7.12 24.14 1.02
C SER A 447 7.58 24.13 2.50
N ARG A 448 7.23 23.09 3.26
CA ARG A 448 7.52 22.91 4.69
C ARG A 448 8.76 22.09 4.97
N LEU A 449 9.27 21.35 3.98
CA LEU A 449 10.40 20.43 4.16
C LEU A 449 11.68 21.10 4.70
N PRO A 450 12.10 22.32 4.25
CA PRO A 450 13.30 22.96 4.80
C PRO A 450 13.21 23.20 6.31
N GLN A 451 12.03 23.59 6.80
CA GLN A 451 11.77 23.79 8.22
C GLN A 451 11.87 22.46 8.96
N LEU A 452 11.16 21.43 8.49
CA LEU A 452 11.11 20.13 9.14
C LEU A 452 12.49 19.48 9.27
N VAL A 453 13.29 19.47 8.20
CA VAL A 453 14.62 18.85 8.19
C VAL A 453 15.57 19.60 9.13
N GLN A 454 15.55 20.94 9.10
CA GLN A 454 16.40 21.77 9.97
C GLN A 454 16.08 21.55 11.45
N GLU A 455 14.81 21.68 11.85
CA GLU A 455 14.37 21.48 13.23
C GLU A 455 14.63 20.04 13.72
N THR A 456 14.58 19.06 12.81
CA THR A 456 14.90 17.65 13.14
C THR A 456 16.39 17.46 13.37
N LYS A 457 17.25 18.02 12.51
CA LYS A 457 18.70 17.96 12.70
C LYS A 457 19.12 18.62 14.01
N GLU A 458 18.52 19.77 14.35
CA GLU A 458 18.75 20.48 15.61
C GLU A 458 18.25 19.68 16.83
N ASP A 459 17.06 19.08 16.76
CA ASP A 459 16.50 18.26 17.85
C ASP A 459 17.37 17.04 18.16
N LEU A 460 17.81 16.33 17.13
CA LEU A 460 18.67 15.15 17.27
C LEU A 460 20.02 15.53 17.88
N ALA A 461 20.62 16.64 17.43
CA ALA A 461 21.86 17.16 17.99
C ALA A 461 21.71 17.60 19.46
N ALA A 462 20.61 18.30 19.81
CA ALA A 462 20.34 18.76 21.17
C ALA A 462 20.20 17.60 22.17
N HIS A 463 19.73 16.44 21.72
CA HIS A 463 19.61 15.22 22.52
C HIS A 463 20.83 14.28 22.40
N SER A 464 21.88 14.71 21.69
CA SER A 464 23.10 13.93 21.45
C SER A 464 22.81 12.56 20.80
N LEU A 465 21.81 12.50 19.93
CA LEU A 465 21.46 11.30 19.18
C LEU A 465 22.34 11.21 17.93
N ARG A 466 22.87 10.02 17.68
CA ARG A 466 23.66 9.76 16.48
C ARG A 466 22.70 9.48 15.33
N SER A 467 22.77 10.30 14.29
CA SER A 467 21.90 10.14 13.13
C SER A 467 22.55 10.64 11.85
N THR A 468 22.07 10.09 10.73
CA THR A 468 22.29 10.60 9.38
C THR A 468 20.94 10.94 8.75
N ILE A 469 20.92 11.87 7.81
CA ILE A 469 19.71 12.27 7.08
C ILE A 469 19.88 11.98 5.59
N VAL A 470 18.88 11.32 5.03
CA VAL A 470 18.74 11.10 3.60
C VAL A 470 17.29 11.34 3.19
N GLY A 471 17.03 11.94 2.04
CA GLY A 471 15.64 12.18 1.66
C GLY A 471 15.35 12.35 0.19
N HIS A 472 14.16 11.89 -0.20
CA HIS A 472 13.49 12.15 -1.46
C HIS A 472 12.94 13.57 -1.45
N VAL A 473 13.82 14.56 -1.31
CA VAL A 473 13.40 15.95 -1.01
C VAL A 473 12.60 16.60 -2.13
N GLY A 474 12.66 16.03 -3.35
CA GLY A 474 11.84 16.48 -4.46
C GLY A 474 10.33 16.21 -4.32
N ASP A 475 9.91 15.26 -3.49
CA ASP A 475 8.50 14.95 -3.27
C ASP A 475 8.01 15.23 -1.84
N GLY A 476 8.87 15.81 -0.99
CA GLY A 476 8.51 16.21 0.37
C GLY A 476 8.91 15.21 1.46
N ASN A 477 9.59 14.12 1.11
CA ASN A 477 9.93 13.04 2.04
C ASN A 477 11.41 13.04 2.47
N PHE A 478 11.67 12.65 3.72
CA PHE A 478 13.01 12.32 4.20
C PHE A 478 13.00 11.29 5.32
N HIS A 479 14.19 10.76 5.59
CA HIS A 479 14.51 9.79 6.62
C HIS A 479 15.64 10.33 7.49
N ALA A 480 15.40 10.40 8.80
CA ALA A 480 16.47 10.38 9.80
C ALA A 480 16.74 8.92 10.19
N LEU A 481 17.98 8.48 10.01
CA LEU A 481 18.44 7.16 10.42
C LEU A 481 19.09 7.29 11.79
N ILE A 482 18.36 6.94 12.85
CA ILE A 482 18.79 7.20 14.23
C ILE A 482 19.38 5.92 14.81
N LEU A 483 20.64 5.98 15.22
CA LEU A 483 21.42 4.83 15.67
C LEU A 483 21.35 4.65 17.19
N PHE A 484 21.24 3.41 17.65
CA PHE A 484 21.20 3.04 19.07
C PHE A 484 21.86 1.68 19.33
N LYS A 485 22.32 1.42 20.56
CA LYS A 485 22.97 0.16 20.97
C LYS A 485 22.19 -0.65 21.99
N ASP A 486 21.47 0.03 22.87
CA ASP A 486 20.82 -0.56 24.02
C ASP A 486 19.42 0.02 24.25
N ASP A 487 18.67 -0.58 25.18
CA ASP A 487 17.28 -0.20 25.47
C ASP A 487 17.16 1.24 26.01
N LYS A 488 18.21 1.76 26.66
CA LYS A 488 18.21 3.13 27.19
C LYS A 488 18.36 4.14 26.07
N GLU A 489 19.24 3.89 25.10
CA GLU A 489 19.34 4.70 23.89
C GLU A 489 18.06 4.56 23.05
N LEU A 490 17.51 3.35 22.93
CA LEU A 490 16.26 3.10 22.20
C LEU A 490 15.10 3.97 22.72
N GLN A 491 14.94 4.12 24.04
CA GLN A 491 13.91 4.98 24.61
C GLN A 491 14.07 6.45 24.16
N LYS A 492 15.29 6.98 24.14
CA LYS A 492 15.55 8.35 23.66
C LYS A 492 15.29 8.50 22.15
N VAL A 493 15.62 7.46 21.39
CA VAL A 493 15.32 7.40 19.95
C VAL A 493 13.81 7.42 19.73
N GLU A 494 13.06 6.59 20.45
CA GLU A 494 11.59 6.55 20.38
C GLU A 494 10.97 7.92 20.67
N GLU A 495 11.41 8.62 21.73
CA GLU A 495 10.97 9.97 22.05
C GLU A 495 11.25 10.96 20.89
N ALA A 496 12.42 10.88 20.25
CA ALA A 496 12.76 11.72 19.12
C ALA A 496 11.93 11.40 17.87
N VAL A 497 11.64 10.11 17.62
CA VAL A 497 10.76 9.66 16.54
C VAL A 497 9.34 10.22 16.74
N HIS A 498 8.81 10.15 17.95
CA HIS A 498 7.51 10.76 18.27
C HIS A 498 7.50 12.27 17.99
N ARG A 499 8.53 13.00 18.46
CA ARG A 499 8.63 14.45 18.19
C ARG A 499 8.71 14.75 16.69
N LEU A 500 9.47 13.97 15.92
CA LEU A 500 9.57 14.11 14.47
C LEU A 500 8.20 13.89 13.79
N VAL A 501 7.50 12.80 14.11
CA VAL A 501 6.19 12.51 13.53
C VAL A 501 5.20 13.63 13.85
N TYR A 502 5.10 14.05 15.11
CA TYR A 502 4.17 15.12 15.50
C TYR A 502 4.53 16.47 14.86
N ARG A 503 5.81 16.77 14.68
CA ARG A 503 6.26 17.95 13.93
C ARG A 503 5.84 17.88 12.47
N ALA A 504 5.97 16.72 11.83
CA ALA A 504 5.52 16.53 10.44
C ALA A 504 4.00 16.71 10.30
N LEU A 505 3.21 16.10 11.19
CA LEU A 505 1.74 16.27 11.21
C LEU A 505 1.32 17.72 11.43
N ALA A 506 1.99 18.45 12.34
CA ALA A 506 1.74 19.87 12.56
C ALA A 506 2.05 20.76 11.34
N LEU A 507 2.85 20.25 10.39
CA LEU A 507 3.20 20.89 9.13
C LEU A 507 2.36 20.40 7.94
N ASP A 508 1.16 19.87 8.20
CA ASP A 508 0.23 19.33 7.18
C ASP A 508 0.82 18.11 6.45
N GLY A 509 1.68 17.36 7.13
CA GLY A 509 2.34 16.17 6.63
C GLY A 509 1.71 14.85 7.07
N THR A 510 2.47 13.78 6.88
CA THR A 510 2.10 12.40 7.21
C THR A 510 3.16 11.73 8.08
N CYS A 511 2.70 10.82 8.94
CA CYS A 511 3.54 9.96 9.77
C CYS A 511 4.32 8.91 8.96
N THR A 512 3.97 8.71 7.68
CA THR A 512 4.67 7.79 6.77
C THR A 512 4.59 8.27 5.32
N GLY A 513 5.74 8.55 4.73
CA GLY A 513 5.82 8.88 3.31
C GLY A 513 5.68 7.63 2.43
N GLU A 514 6.40 6.55 2.76
CA GLU A 514 6.50 5.38 1.87
C GLU A 514 6.57 4.01 2.55
N HIS A 515 6.87 3.91 3.84
CA HIS A 515 7.06 2.61 4.49
C HIS A 515 5.75 1.90 4.82
N GLY A 516 4.64 2.64 4.98
CA GLY A 516 3.37 2.13 5.47
C GLY A 516 3.24 2.27 6.99
N VAL A 517 2.13 1.77 7.53
CA VAL A 517 1.78 1.89 8.94
C VAL A 517 2.26 0.68 9.74
N GLY A 518 2.01 -0.52 9.22
CA GLY A 518 2.43 -1.79 9.82
C GLY A 518 2.02 -1.92 11.28
N LEU A 519 2.97 -2.32 12.12
CA LEU A 519 2.85 -2.35 13.58
C LEU A 519 3.21 -0.99 14.21
N GLY A 520 4.18 -0.29 13.63
CA GLY A 520 4.89 0.81 14.28
C GLY A 520 4.17 2.13 14.35
N LYS A 521 3.32 2.42 13.37
CA LYS A 521 2.75 3.77 13.21
C LYS A 521 1.24 3.83 13.45
N LYS A 522 0.63 2.72 13.87
CA LYS A 522 -0.81 2.60 14.09
C LYS A 522 -1.34 3.69 15.03
N SER A 523 -0.55 4.07 16.04
CA SER A 523 -0.92 5.07 17.05
C SER A 523 -1.07 6.49 16.48
N TYR A 524 -0.45 6.80 15.34
CA TYR A 524 -0.52 8.13 14.73
C TYR A 524 -1.70 8.31 13.77
N LEU A 525 -2.36 7.22 13.35
CA LEU A 525 -3.40 7.32 12.32
C LEU A 525 -4.61 8.16 12.72
N VAL A 526 -4.99 8.16 13.99
CA VAL A 526 -6.08 9.03 14.47
C VAL A 526 -5.65 10.49 14.45
N ASP A 527 -4.40 10.78 14.84
CA ASP A 527 -3.83 12.13 14.82
C ASP A 527 -3.72 12.66 13.37
N GLU A 528 -3.40 11.80 12.39
CA GLU A 528 -3.27 12.16 10.98
C GLU A 528 -4.60 12.23 10.22
N LEU A 529 -5.45 11.19 10.31
CA LEU A 529 -6.63 11.02 9.46
C LEU A 529 -7.94 11.45 10.15
N GLY A 530 -7.92 11.56 11.48
CA GLY A 530 -9.10 11.75 12.30
C GLY A 530 -9.88 10.45 12.57
N GLU A 531 -10.60 10.43 13.69
CA GLU A 531 -11.34 9.26 14.18
C GLU A 531 -12.32 8.70 13.14
N GLU A 532 -13.14 9.54 12.51
CA GLU A 532 -14.16 9.08 11.54
C GLU A 532 -13.55 8.39 10.31
N THR A 533 -12.39 8.86 9.84
CA THR A 533 -11.67 8.24 8.72
C THR A 533 -11.14 6.87 9.13
N VAL A 534 -10.54 6.77 10.31
CA VAL A 534 -10.07 5.48 10.87
C VAL A 534 -11.25 4.51 11.07
N GLN A 535 -12.38 5.00 11.57
CA GLN A 535 -13.59 4.19 11.74
C GLN A 535 -14.15 3.71 10.39
N LEU A 536 -14.07 4.52 9.33
CA LEU A 536 -14.41 4.08 7.98
C LEU A 536 -13.47 2.96 7.50
N MET A 537 -12.16 3.09 7.73
CA MET A 537 -11.19 2.03 7.40
C MET A 537 -11.53 0.71 8.12
N ARG A 538 -11.88 0.78 9.41
CA ARG A 538 -12.34 -0.40 10.17
C ARG A 538 -13.61 -1.00 9.59
N LYS A 539 -14.62 -0.19 9.26
CA LYS A 539 -15.88 -0.68 8.64
C LYS A 539 -15.60 -1.42 7.34
N ILE A 540 -14.67 -0.94 6.52
CA ILE A 540 -14.24 -1.64 5.30
C ILE A 540 -13.56 -2.96 5.64
N LYS A 541 -12.61 -2.96 6.58
CA LYS A 541 -11.93 -4.18 7.04
C LYS A 541 -12.92 -5.22 7.58
N SER A 542 -13.84 -4.84 8.46
CA SER A 542 -14.84 -5.75 9.02
C SER A 542 -15.81 -6.28 7.97
N ALA A 543 -16.14 -5.49 6.95
CA ALA A 543 -17.00 -5.93 5.86
C ALA A 543 -16.30 -6.93 4.93
N VAL A 544 -15.00 -6.71 4.65
CA VAL A 544 -14.21 -7.56 3.75
C VAL A 544 -13.71 -8.83 4.45
N ASP A 545 -13.25 -8.70 5.70
CA ASP A 545 -12.64 -9.76 6.51
C ASP A 545 -13.31 -9.87 7.89
N PRO A 546 -14.54 -10.42 7.97
CA PRO A 546 -15.30 -10.48 9.22
C PRO A 546 -14.66 -11.40 10.28
N PHE A 547 -13.75 -12.29 9.89
CA PHE A 547 -12.98 -13.13 10.82
C PHE A 547 -11.61 -12.55 11.16
N ASN A 548 -11.26 -11.38 10.60
CA ASN A 548 -9.98 -10.71 10.79
C ASN A 548 -8.79 -11.68 10.64
N ILE A 549 -8.82 -12.54 9.62
CA ILE A 549 -7.77 -13.51 9.36
C ILE A 549 -6.62 -12.92 8.54
N LEU A 550 -6.86 -11.90 7.70
CA LEU A 550 -5.84 -11.30 6.86
C LEU A 550 -5.04 -10.23 7.59
N ASN A 551 -3.76 -10.52 7.79
CA ASN A 551 -2.74 -9.70 8.41
C ASN A 551 -3.18 -8.93 9.67
N PRO A 552 -3.75 -9.61 10.68
CA PRO A 552 -4.32 -8.95 11.86
C PRO A 552 -3.26 -8.25 12.72
N GLY A 553 -3.73 -7.23 13.46
CA GLY A 553 -2.92 -6.45 14.41
C GLY A 553 -2.07 -5.34 13.78
N LYS A 554 -2.14 -5.17 12.46
CA LYS A 554 -1.38 -4.19 11.66
C LYS A 554 -2.31 -3.19 11.00
N LEU A 555 -1.76 -2.05 10.56
CA LEU A 555 -2.42 -0.91 9.94
C LEU A 555 -3.42 -0.18 10.85
N TYR A 556 -4.37 -0.88 11.48
CA TYR A 556 -5.43 -0.25 12.27
C TYR A 556 -4.96 0.00 13.72
N PRO A 557 -5.30 1.15 14.34
CA PRO A 557 -5.02 1.39 15.76
C PRO A 557 -5.60 0.26 16.65
N ASP A 558 -5.05 0.08 17.84
CA ASP A 558 -5.62 -0.89 18.79
C ASP A 558 -6.85 -0.28 19.49
N GLU A 559 -7.91 -1.06 19.75
CA GLU A 559 -9.21 -0.54 20.24
C GLU A 559 -9.16 0.16 21.61
N ASN A 560 -8.05 0.04 22.33
CA ASN A 560 -7.83 0.64 23.66
C ASN A 560 -6.88 1.85 23.66
N SER A 561 -6.55 2.43 22.50
CA SER A 561 -5.65 3.59 22.44
C SER A 561 -6.28 4.92 22.88
N LYS A 562 -7.35 4.90 23.69
CA LYS A 562 -7.80 6.11 24.39
C LYS A 562 -6.67 6.52 25.34
N LYS A 563 -5.87 7.49 24.91
CA LYS A 563 -4.96 8.21 25.79
C LYS A 563 -5.84 8.86 26.88
N ASP A 564 -5.66 8.42 28.12
CA ASP A 564 -6.11 9.15 29.30
C ASP A 564 -5.43 10.53 29.37
#